data_AF-A0A847GE57-F1
#
_entry.id   AF-A0A847GE57-F1
#
_cell.length_a   1.000
_cell.length_b   1.000
_cell.length_c   1.000
_cell.angle_alpha   90.00
_cell.angle_beta   90.00
_cell.angle_gamma   90.00
#
_symmetry.space_group_name_H-M   'P 1'
#
loop_
_entity.id
_entity.type
_entity.pdbx_description
1 polymer ?
#
loop_
_entity_poly.entity_id
_entity_poly.type
_entity_poly.pdbx_seq_one_letter_code
_entity_poly.pdbx_strand_id
1 'polypeptide(L)'
;MRVPADRGGQAAGRRRVCAAVLCVAACLLAASCRPGAALRGEVRDIGGEALPGVSVTAGGGDAGVITNVLGEYTLRGAAGRATLRFEKTGYTAAEAVVDTPRGGSVGVPEVRLWPLPPTEGVYFFAGMRYSELDHPRPMAYNTESRGLVHGTAVTPKARTEGPFGGPDRLPDAPQLIAHKLPPYDARLVRMRPAEATTPQPATPGASRNAAKPVPEKVWIGDAVIPLVMRPVDEPNRQLMELIPGEALTPGVYAVHWGALDGFGGVEPRVFLFRVPEAEAGGDTDEEAPLTPEERQMMEEREKQRRERLKEMNQETGEGMG
;
A
#
# COMPACT_ATOMS: atom_id res chain seq x y z
N MET A 1 70.39 5.86 81.86
CA MET A 1 69.00 5.52 81.50
C MET A 1 68.29 6.79 81.02
N ARG A 2 68.18 7.00 79.70
CA ARG A 2 67.12 7.76 79.01
C ARG A 2 67.40 7.79 77.50
N VAL A 3 66.44 7.30 76.75
CA VAL A 3 66.35 7.22 75.28
C VAL A 3 65.83 8.56 74.74
N PRO A 4 66.29 9.08 73.58
CA PRO A 4 65.57 10.10 72.84
C PRO A 4 64.64 9.45 71.80
N ALA A 5 63.39 9.89 71.79
CA ALA A 5 62.34 9.41 70.89
C ALA A 5 62.41 10.10 69.51
N ASP A 6 62.29 9.27 68.49
CA ASP A 6 62.25 9.56 67.07
C ASP A 6 60.96 10.30 66.66
N ARG A 7 61.10 11.37 65.87
CA ARG A 7 60.00 12.11 65.23
C ARG A 7 60.33 12.27 63.74
N GLY A 8 59.99 11.27 62.93
CA GLY A 8 60.21 11.32 61.49
C GLY A 8 59.34 10.35 60.69
N GLY A 9 58.01 10.46 60.75
CA GLY A 9 57.15 9.43 60.12
C GLY A 9 55.81 9.84 59.51
N GLN A 10 55.43 11.12 59.42
CA GLN A 10 54.04 11.49 59.04
C GLN A 10 53.87 12.24 57.71
N ALA A 11 54.94 12.71 57.05
CA ALA A 11 54.78 13.53 55.84
C ALA A 11 54.64 12.74 54.53
N ALA A 12 55.10 11.49 54.46
CA ALA A 12 55.16 10.71 53.22
C ALA A 12 53.85 9.98 52.86
N GLY A 13 53.03 9.61 53.86
CA GLY A 13 51.77 8.87 53.65
C GLY A 13 50.65 9.71 53.03
N ARG A 14 50.54 11.00 53.41
CA ARG A 14 49.49 11.90 52.91
C ARG A 14 49.63 12.23 51.42
N ARG A 15 50.85 12.31 50.89
CA ARG A 15 51.10 12.59 49.46
C ARG A 15 50.71 11.43 48.54
N ARG A 16 50.88 10.18 49.01
CA ARG A 16 50.50 8.97 48.24
C ARG A 16 48.99 8.76 48.20
N VAL A 17 48.28 9.07 49.29
CA VAL A 17 46.81 9.00 49.35
C VAL A 17 46.16 10.08 48.47
N CYS A 18 46.71 11.30 48.46
CA CYS A 18 46.20 12.36 47.57
C CYS A 18 46.38 12.02 46.08
N ALA A 19 47.53 11.43 45.69
CA ALA A 19 47.77 11.03 44.31
C ALA A 19 46.84 9.89 43.84
N ALA A 20 46.55 8.92 44.71
CA ALA A 20 45.62 7.84 44.40
C ALA A 20 44.17 8.33 44.25
N VAL A 21 43.72 9.23 45.12
CA VAL A 21 42.38 9.84 45.03
C VAL A 21 42.24 10.71 43.78
N LEU A 22 43.29 11.45 43.39
CA LEU A 22 43.29 12.26 42.17
C LEU A 22 43.25 11.40 40.90
N CYS A 23 43.97 10.26 40.87
CA CYS A 23 43.90 9.31 39.75
C CYS A 23 42.53 8.62 39.65
N VAL A 24 41.92 8.22 40.77
CA VAL A 24 40.57 7.63 40.75
C VAL A 24 39.52 8.65 40.30
N ALA A 25 39.61 9.91 40.75
CA ALA A 25 38.74 10.98 40.28
C ALA A 25 38.94 11.31 38.78
N ALA A 26 40.18 11.27 38.28
CA ALA A 26 40.48 11.44 36.85
C ALA A 26 39.95 10.28 35.99
N CYS A 27 40.02 9.04 36.49
CA CYS A 27 39.42 7.88 35.82
C CYS A 27 37.88 7.93 35.81
N LEU A 28 37.26 8.46 36.87
CA LEU A 28 35.80 8.66 36.94
C LEU A 28 35.31 9.76 35.99
N LEU A 29 36.10 10.81 35.76
CA LEU A 29 35.80 11.86 34.77
C LEU A 29 35.99 11.39 33.32
N ALA A 30 36.90 10.45 33.08
CA ALA A 30 37.11 9.85 31.75
C ALA A 30 36.03 8.80 31.38
N ALA A 31 35.34 8.24 32.38
CA ALA A 31 34.24 7.29 32.21
C ALA A 31 32.87 7.96 32.03
N SER A 32 32.81 9.24 31.63
CA SER A 32 31.57 9.87 31.23
C SER A 32 31.02 9.17 29.98
N CYS A 33 30.03 8.30 30.16
CA CYS A 33 29.25 7.72 29.08
C CYS A 33 28.64 8.87 28.28
N ARG A 34 29.28 9.25 27.16
CA ARG A 34 28.84 10.40 26.37
C ARG A 34 27.49 10.04 25.74
N PRO A 35 26.40 10.74 26.07
CA PRO A 35 25.11 10.43 25.51
C PRO A 35 25.16 10.60 23.98
N GLY A 36 24.61 9.62 23.27
CA GLY A 36 24.44 9.68 21.83
C GLY A 36 23.60 10.89 21.38
N ALA A 37 23.69 11.27 20.11
CA ALA A 37 22.93 12.42 19.61
C ALA A 37 21.43 12.09 19.51
N ALA A 38 20.61 13.14 19.63
CA ALA A 38 19.16 13.04 19.48
C ALA A 38 18.77 13.16 18.00
N LEU A 39 18.31 12.06 17.43
CA LEU A 39 17.73 11.95 16.09
C LEU A 39 16.27 12.39 16.15
N ARG A 40 15.89 13.37 15.34
CA ARG A 40 14.53 13.92 15.27
C ARG A 40 14.01 13.86 13.86
N GLY A 41 12.77 13.47 13.68
CA GLY A 41 12.15 13.41 12.36
C GLY A 41 10.64 13.26 12.45
N GLU A 42 10.03 13.19 11.28
CA GLU A 42 8.61 13.04 11.08
C GLU A 42 8.34 11.86 10.15
N VAL A 43 7.26 11.13 10.42
CA VAL A 43 6.78 10.05 9.56
C VAL A 43 5.38 10.42 9.06
N ARG A 44 5.22 10.34 7.74
CA ARG A 44 3.95 10.60 7.05
C ARG A 44 3.58 9.43 6.16
N ASP A 45 2.33 9.40 5.72
CA ASP A 45 1.98 8.56 4.59
C ASP A 45 2.37 9.26 3.28
N ILE A 46 2.19 8.55 2.17
CA ILE A 46 2.43 9.10 0.85
C ILE A 46 1.43 10.18 0.43
N GLY A 47 0.27 10.27 1.08
CA GLY A 47 -0.69 11.37 0.93
C GLY A 47 -0.27 12.64 1.68
N GLY A 48 0.72 12.56 2.57
CA GLY A 48 1.23 13.66 3.37
C GLY A 48 0.60 13.77 4.76
N GLU A 49 -0.27 12.85 5.15
CA GLU A 49 -0.84 12.82 6.50
C GLU A 49 0.17 12.31 7.52
N ALA A 50 0.20 12.91 8.70
CA ALA A 50 1.08 12.50 9.78
C ALA A 50 0.69 11.12 10.32
N LEU A 51 1.68 10.24 10.51
CA LEU A 51 1.45 8.87 10.96
C LEU A 51 1.80 8.68 12.45
N PRO A 52 0.81 8.66 13.35
CA PRO A 52 1.03 8.28 14.74
C PRO A 52 1.24 6.78 14.90
N GLY A 53 1.95 6.40 15.97
CA GLY A 53 2.08 4.99 16.35
C GLY A 53 3.05 4.18 15.47
N VAL A 54 3.96 4.83 14.75
CA VAL A 54 5.03 4.17 13.99
C VAL A 54 6.16 3.81 14.94
N SER A 55 6.59 2.55 14.93
CA SER A 55 7.78 2.10 15.66
C SER A 55 9.03 2.55 14.90
N VAL A 56 9.91 3.29 15.58
CA VAL A 56 11.20 3.76 15.06
C VAL A 56 12.31 3.15 15.88
N THR A 57 13.15 2.32 15.25
CA THR A 57 14.26 1.63 15.91
C THR A 57 15.57 1.93 15.23
N ALA A 58 16.66 2.09 16.00
CA ALA A 58 18.00 2.25 15.44
C ALA A 58 18.72 0.90 15.40
N GLY A 59 19.21 0.52 14.21
CA GLY A 59 19.98 -0.70 13.99
C GLY A 59 21.24 -0.74 14.87
N GLY A 60 21.47 -1.87 15.53
CA GLY A 60 22.62 -2.08 16.41
C GLY A 60 22.39 -1.79 17.90
N GLY A 61 21.16 -1.46 18.33
CA GLY A 61 20.82 -1.36 19.75
C GLY A 61 19.33 -1.59 20.04
N ASP A 62 18.97 -1.67 21.32
CA ASP A 62 17.58 -1.86 21.79
C ASP A 62 16.78 -0.53 21.88
N ALA A 63 17.34 0.56 21.33
CA ALA A 63 16.73 1.87 21.41
C ALA A 63 15.63 2.00 20.35
N GLY A 64 14.38 2.08 20.82
CA GLY A 64 13.20 2.30 20.00
C GLY A 64 12.26 3.34 20.62
N VAL A 65 11.53 4.05 19.77
CA VAL A 65 10.49 5.01 20.15
C VAL A 65 9.27 4.87 19.23
N ILE A 66 8.17 5.49 19.63
CA ILE A 66 6.93 5.50 18.85
C ILE A 66 6.59 6.95 18.46
N THR A 67 6.15 7.18 17.22
CA THR A 67 5.73 8.52 16.77
C THR A 67 4.48 9.01 17.50
N ASN A 68 4.44 10.33 17.77
CA ASN A 68 3.32 10.99 18.42
C ASN A 68 2.16 11.28 17.45
N VAL A 69 1.12 12.00 17.91
CA VAL A 69 -0.06 12.39 17.12
C VAL A 69 0.25 13.26 15.89
N LEU A 70 1.40 13.94 15.88
CA LEU A 70 1.90 14.75 14.77
C LEU A 70 2.87 13.97 13.87
N GLY A 71 3.07 12.67 14.12
CA GLY A 71 4.01 11.84 13.37
C GLY A 71 5.48 12.07 13.74
N GLU A 72 5.76 12.88 14.76
CA GLU A 72 7.11 13.24 15.17
C GLU A 72 7.70 12.17 16.10
N TYR A 73 9.02 11.99 16.04
CA TYR A 73 9.76 11.17 16.99
C TYR A 73 11.07 11.83 17.42
N THR A 74 11.59 11.40 18.58
CA THR A 74 12.95 11.72 19.01
C THR A 74 13.59 10.47 19.60
N LEU A 75 14.64 9.98 18.95
CA LEU A 75 15.39 8.79 19.36
C LEU A 75 16.83 9.18 19.68
N ARG A 76 17.44 8.55 20.70
CA ARG A 76 18.88 8.72 20.94
C ARG A 76 19.64 7.59 20.25
N GLY A 77 20.50 7.94 19.31
CA GLY A 77 21.34 6.99 18.56
C GLY A 77 22.79 7.02 19.03
N ALA A 78 23.48 5.88 18.96
CA ALA A 78 24.93 5.85 19.14
C ALA A 78 25.62 6.69 18.04
N ALA A 79 26.78 7.26 18.35
CA ALA A 79 27.54 8.01 17.37
C ALA A 79 28.10 7.09 16.27
N GLY A 80 28.05 7.55 15.01
CA GLY A 80 28.39 6.78 13.83
C GLY A 80 27.23 6.69 12.84
N ARG A 81 27.41 5.93 11.77
CA ARG A 81 26.36 5.63 10.81
C ARG A 81 25.35 4.66 11.44
N ALA A 82 24.08 5.05 11.45
CA ALA A 82 22.97 4.26 11.97
C ALA A 82 21.89 4.08 10.90
N THR A 83 21.27 2.91 10.86
CA THR A 83 20.08 2.65 10.04
C THR A 83 18.87 2.71 10.93
N LEU A 84 17.94 3.62 10.65
CA LEU A 84 16.64 3.70 11.31
C LEU A 84 15.65 2.85 10.54
N ARG A 85 14.90 1.99 11.24
CA ARG A 85 13.82 1.18 10.69
C ARG A 85 12.48 1.68 11.20
N PHE A 86 11.53 1.83 10.29
CA PHE A 86 10.20 2.38 10.51
C PHE A 86 9.16 1.31 10.20
N GLU A 87 8.31 1.00 11.19
CA GLU A 87 7.30 -0.04 11.04
C GLU A 87 5.96 0.37 11.63
N LYS A 88 4.89 0.08 10.88
CA LYS A 88 3.52 0.28 11.32
C LYS A 88 2.63 -0.78 10.66
N THR A 89 1.76 -1.40 11.45
CA THR A 89 0.77 -2.35 10.93
C THR A 89 -0.10 -1.70 9.85
N GLY A 90 -0.26 -2.39 8.72
CA GLY A 90 -1.04 -1.89 7.58
C GLY A 90 -0.27 -0.93 6.67
N TYR A 91 1.04 -0.73 6.89
CA TYR A 91 1.90 0.11 6.06
C TYR A 91 3.17 -0.65 5.66
N THR A 92 3.83 -0.21 4.59
CA THR A 92 5.16 -0.68 4.21
C THR A 92 6.17 -0.32 5.28
N ALA A 93 7.20 -1.15 5.44
CA ALA A 93 8.37 -0.75 6.22
C ALA A 93 9.22 0.24 5.41
N ALA A 94 10.02 1.04 6.11
CA ALA A 94 11.03 1.89 5.49
C ALA A 94 12.32 1.88 6.31
N GLU A 95 13.43 2.20 5.65
CA GLU A 95 14.72 2.41 6.29
C GLU A 95 15.32 3.77 5.91
N ALA A 96 15.98 4.42 6.86
CA ALA A 96 16.74 5.65 6.61
C ALA A 96 18.14 5.53 7.23
N VAL A 97 19.16 5.81 6.43
CA VAL A 97 20.55 5.84 6.91
C VAL A 97 20.91 7.26 7.34
N VAL A 98 21.39 7.41 8.57
CA VAL A 98 21.72 8.70 9.17
C VAL A 98 23.10 8.63 9.81
N ASP A 99 23.92 9.65 9.57
CA ASP A 99 25.22 9.80 10.24
C ASP A 99 25.03 10.60 11.53
N THR A 100 25.28 9.94 12.66
CA THR A 100 25.01 10.47 14.00
C THR A 100 26.31 11.01 14.62
N PRO A 101 26.41 12.31 14.93
CA PRO A 101 27.59 12.87 15.58
C PRO A 101 27.71 12.41 17.03
N ARG A 102 28.87 12.70 17.64
CA ARG A 102 29.09 12.49 19.08
C ARG A 102 28.37 13.58 19.87
N GLY A 103 27.08 13.39 20.11
CA GLY A 103 26.20 14.31 20.86
C GLY A 103 25.54 15.38 19.99
N GLY A 104 24.64 16.16 20.59
CA GLY A 104 23.82 17.16 19.88
C GLY A 104 22.49 16.59 19.37
N SER A 105 21.94 17.22 18.32
CA SER A 105 20.72 16.76 17.65
C SER A 105 20.89 16.79 16.13
N VAL A 106 20.29 15.81 15.46
CA VAL A 106 20.30 15.67 13.99
C VAL A 106 18.87 15.52 13.49
N GLY A 107 18.54 16.26 12.45
CA GLY A 107 17.29 16.08 11.70
C GLY A 107 17.42 14.91 10.73
N VAL A 108 16.46 14.00 10.79
CA VAL A 108 16.30 12.89 9.84
C VAL A 108 15.33 13.35 8.75
N PRO A 109 15.61 13.08 7.46
CA PRO A 109 14.66 13.35 6.38
C PRO A 109 13.29 12.73 6.67
N GLU A 110 12.24 13.39 6.19
CA GLU A 110 10.87 12.87 6.30
C GLU A 110 10.77 11.49 5.66
N VAL A 111 10.17 10.54 6.38
CA VAL A 111 9.93 9.19 5.90
C VAL A 111 8.47 9.04 5.51
N ARG A 112 8.22 8.52 4.30
CA ARG A 112 6.88 8.25 3.78
C ARG A 112 6.61 6.76 3.71
N LEU A 113 5.51 6.34 4.32
CA LEU A 113 5.07 4.94 4.29
C LEU A 113 3.85 4.79 3.38
N TRP A 114 3.82 3.71 2.62
CA TRP A 114 2.67 3.37 1.78
C TRP A 114 1.68 2.54 2.59
N PRO A 115 0.36 2.80 2.52
CA PRO A 115 -0.62 1.88 3.04
C PRO A 115 -0.54 0.55 2.27
N LEU A 116 -0.75 -0.57 2.94
CA LEU A 116 -0.79 -1.88 2.30
C LEU A 116 -2.24 -2.25 1.92
N PRO A 117 -2.46 -2.85 0.74
CA PRO A 117 -3.72 -3.50 0.44
C PRO A 117 -4.05 -4.60 1.47
N PRO A 118 -5.34 -4.89 1.71
CA PRO A 118 -5.76 -5.85 2.72
C PRO A 118 -5.36 -7.30 2.36
N THR A 119 -5.34 -7.62 1.07
CA THR A 119 -5.07 -8.95 0.53
C THR A 119 -3.92 -8.90 -0.49
N GLU A 120 -3.41 -10.07 -0.84
CA GLU A 120 -2.45 -10.23 -1.93
C GLU A 120 -3.18 -10.20 -3.27
N GLY A 121 -2.65 -9.43 -4.21
CA GLY A 121 -3.24 -9.28 -5.53
C GLY A 121 -2.69 -8.09 -6.29
N VAL A 122 -3.39 -7.73 -7.38
CA VAL A 122 -3.11 -6.52 -8.15
C VAL A 122 -4.30 -5.57 -7.99
N TYR A 123 -4.00 -4.29 -7.84
CA TYR A 123 -4.95 -3.23 -7.51
C TYR A 123 -4.74 -2.02 -8.41
N PHE A 124 -5.82 -1.29 -8.68
CA PHE A 124 -5.69 0.13 -8.96
C PHE A 124 -5.44 0.89 -7.68
N PHE A 125 -4.53 1.86 -7.72
CA PHE A 125 -4.27 2.78 -6.62
C PHE A 125 -4.40 4.23 -7.08
N ALA A 126 -5.35 4.96 -6.51
CA ALA A 126 -5.59 6.37 -6.77
C ALA A 126 -6.18 7.03 -5.51
N GLY A 127 -5.80 8.27 -5.22
CA GLY A 127 -6.36 9.03 -4.09
C GLY A 127 -6.30 8.28 -2.75
N MET A 128 -5.18 7.62 -2.45
CA MET A 128 -4.98 6.81 -1.23
C MET A 128 -5.91 5.60 -1.09
N ARG A 129 -6.53 5.13 -2.18
CA ARG A 129 -7.46 3.99 -2.17
C ARG A 129 -7.01 2.90 -3.13
N TYR A 130 -7.09 1.66 -2.65
CA TYR A 130 -6.91 0.46 -3.46
C TYR A 130 -8.25 -0.07 -3.96
N SER A 131 -8.32 -0.39 -5.26
CA SER A 131 -9.46 -1.05 -5.89
C SER A 131 -8.97 -2.35 -6.53
N GLU A 132 -9.43 -3.49 -6.01
CA GLU A 132 -8.97 -4.82 -6.42
C GLU A 132 -9.45 -5.19 -7.83
N LEU A 133 -8.59 -5.91 -8.55
CA LEU A 133 -8.88 -6.43 -9.88
C LEU A 133 -9.58 -7.79 -9.80
N ASP A 134 -10.44 -8.10 -10.77
CA ASP A 134 -11.03 -9.43 -10.87
C ASP A 134 -9.94 -10.47 -11.16
N HIS A 135 -9.77 -11.47 -10.29
CA HIS A 135 -8.62 -12.36 -10.33
C HIS A 135 -8.95 -13.86 -10.57
N PRO A 136 -9.62 -14.23 -11.68
CA PRO A 136 -9.96 -15.63 -11.93
C PRO A 136 -8.72 -16.49 -12.19
N ARG A 137 -8.86 -17.80 -12.00
CA ARG A 137 -7.90 -18.78 -12.51
C ARG A 137 -8.29 -19.14 -13.96
N PRO A 138 -7.41 -18.95 -14.95
CA PRO A 138 -7.70 -19.38 -16.31
C PRO A 138 -7.89 -20.89 -16.41
N MET A 139 -8.72 -21.30 -17.37
CA MET A 139 -8.90 -22.68 -17.74
C MET A 139 -8.40 -22.90 -19.17
N ALA A 140 -8.11 -24.16 -19.49
CA ALA A 140 -7.80 -24.55 -20.85
C ALA A 140 -9.09 -24.63 -21.69
N TYR A 141 -9.00 -24.18 -22.94
CA TYR A 141 -10.09 -24.07 -23.89
C TYR A 141 -9.62 -24.44 -25.30
N ASN A 142 -10.49 -25.07 -26.08
CA ASN A 142 -10.27 -25.28 -27.51
C ASN A 142 -10.98 -24.20 -28.31
N THR A 143 -10.22 -23.49 -29.14
CA THR A 143 -10.71 -22.51 -30.11
C THR A 143 -10.46 -23.01 -31.52
N GLU A 144 -11.35 -22.71 -32.46
CA GLU A 144 -11.17 -23.08 -33.87
C GLU A 144 -9.92 -22.41 -34.47
N SER A 145 -9.64 -21.16 -34.08
CA SER A 145 -8.56 -20.35 -34.66
C SER A 145 -7.17 -20.67 -34.15
N ARG A 146 -7.00 -21.04 -32.87
CA ARG A 146 -5.69 -21.18 -32.22
C ARG A 146 -5.49 -22.54 -31.53
N GLY A 147 -6.46 -23.46 -31.62
CA GLY A 147 -6.41 -24.73 -30.90
C GLY A 147 -6.54 -24.53 -29.40
N LEU A 148 -5.72 -25.24 -28.61
CA LEU A 148 -5.71 -25.16 -27.16
C LEU A 148 -5.14 -23.82 -26.69
N VAL A 149 -5.92 -23.08 -25.90
CA VAL A 149 -5.56 -21.78 -25.31
C VAL A 149 -5.96 -21.75 -23.84
N HIS A 150 -5.36 -20.86 -23.05
CA HIS A 150 -5.81 -20.58 -21.69
C HIS A 150 -6.54 -19.24 -21.64
N GLY A 151 -7.66 -19.21 -20.93
CA GLY A 151 -8.53 -18.05 -20.88
C GLY A 151 -9.53 -18.12 -19.74
N THR A 152 -10.49 -17.21 -19.72
CA THR A 152 -11.50 -17.16 -18.67
C THR A 152 -12.83 -16.63 -19.19
N ALA A 153 -13.94 -17.23 -18.76
CA ALA A 153 -15.28 -16.73 -19.04
C ALA A 153 -15.66 -15.49 -18.19
N VAL A 154 -14.82 -15.11 -17.22
CA VAL A 154 -15.10 -13.97 -16.33
C VAL A 154 -14.96 -12.65 -17.08
N THR A 155 -16.01 -11.85 -17.06
CA THR A 155 -15.99 -10.49 -17.58
C THR A 155 -15.57 -9.53 -16.47
N PRO A 156 -14.51 -8.72 -16.66
CA PRO A 156 -14.03 -7.82 -15.61
C PRO A 156 -15.03 -6.72 -15.30
N LYS A 157 -15.20 -6.49 -14.01
CA LYS A 157 -15.96 -5.41 -13.37
C LYS A 157 -15.03 -4.25 -13.01
N ALA A 158 -13.77 -4.53 -12.66
CA ALA A 158 -12.78 -3.51 -12.36
C ALA A 158 -12.49 -2.63 -13.59
N ARG A 159 -12.46 -1.31 -13.37
CA ARG A 159 -12.29 -0.29 -14.42
C ARG A 159 -11.30 0.76 -13.95
N THR A 160 -10.53 1.31 -14.87
CA THR A 160 -9.69 2.48 -14.59
C THR A 160 -10.41 3.78 -14.97
N GLU A 161 -10.01 4.88 -14.34
CA GLU A 161 -10.52 6.23 -14.61
C GLU A 161 -9.50 6.97 -15.50
N GLY A 162 -9.89 7.34 -16.72
CA GLY A 162 -9.08 8.13 -17.65
C GLY A 162 -8.00 7.36 -18.43
N PRO A 163 -7.14 8.07 -19.18
CA PRO A 163 -6.03 7.45 -19.91
C PRO A 163 -5.07 6.79 -18.92
N PHE A 164 -4.77 5.51 -19.16
CA PHE A 164 -4.02 4.67 -18.24
C PHE A 164 -2.76 4.11 -18.90
N GLY A 165 -1.62 4.21 -18.21
CA GLY A 165 -0.32 3.75 -18.72
C GLY A 165 0.40 4.76 -19.63
N GLY A 166 1.59 4.37 -20.10
CA GLY A 166 2.44 5.18 -20.95
C GLY A 166 3.40 6.11 -20.18
N PRO A 167 4.39 6.69 -20.89
CA PRO A 167 5.42 7.53 -20.27
C PRO A 167 4.89 8.89 -19.77
N ASP A 168 3.85 9.43 -20.41
CA ASP A 168 3.31 10.77 -20.15
C ASP A 168 2.16 10.75 -19.12
N ARG A 169 2.28 9.89 -18.11
CA ARG A 169 1.24 9.67 -17.12
C ARG A 169 1.07 10.90 -16.21
N LEU A 170 -0.17 11.33 -16.02
CA LEU A 170 -0.51 12.41 -15.09
C LEU A 170 -0.17 12.03 -13.63
N PRO A 171 0.26 12.98 -12.78
CA PRO A 171 0.61 12.72 -11.38
C PRO A 171 -0.47 12.01 -10.56
N ASP A 172 -1.74 12.34 -10.83
CA ASP A 172 -2.90 11.80 -10.10
C ASP A 172 -3.59 10.64 -10.83
N ALA A 173 -3.05 10.20 -11.97
CA ALA A 173 -3.61 9.06 -12.70
C ALA A 173 -3.56 7.79 -11.82
N PRO A 174 -4.45 6.81 -12.02
CA PRO A 174 -4.39 5.55 -11.29
C PRO A 174 -3.07 4.77 -11.53
N GLN A 175 -2.49 4.18 -10.48
CA GLN A 175 -1.35 3.24 -10.55
C GLN A 175 -1.88 1.80 -10.59
N LEU A 176 -1.20 0.89 -11.30
CA LEU A 176 -1.36 -0.55 -11.03
C LEU A 176 -0.31 -0.96 -10.00
N ILE A 177 -0.76 -1.51 -8.88
CA ILE A 177 0.09 -1.95 -7.78
C ILE A 177 -0.13 -3.44 -7.56
N ALA A 178 0.94 -4.22 -7.63
CA ALA A 178 0.97 -5.61 -7.21
C ALA A 178 1.46 -5.69 -5.76
N HIS A 179 0.72 -6.38 -4.90
CA HIS A 179 1.04 -6.56 -3.49
C HIS A 179 1.30 -8.03 -3.18
N LYS A 180 2.49 -8.33 -2.64
CA LYS A 180 2.97 -9.69 -2.30
C LYS A 180 2.95 -10.68 -3.48
N LEU A 181 3.14 -10.18 -4.69
CA LEU A 181 3.29 -10.99 -5.89
C LEU A 181 4.76 -11.01 -6.34
N PRO A 182 5.16 -11.99 -7.17
CA PRO A 182 6.55 -12.12 -7.63
C PRO A 182 7.05 -10.83 -8.30
N PRO A 183 8.24 -10.33 -7.95
CA PRO A 183 8.74 -9.03 -8.41
C PRO A 183 9.34 -9.06 -9.83
N TYR A 184 9.08 -10.12 -10.59
CA TYR A 184 9.65 -10.39 -11.92
C TYR A 184 8.59 -11.07 -12.80
N ASP A 185 8.80 -11.08 -14.12
CA ASP A 185 7.99 -11.82 -15.12
C ASP A 185 6.49 -11.52 -15.18
N ALA A 186 6.02 -10.43 -14.56
CA ALA A 186 4.67 -9.95 -14.80
C ALA A 186 4.49 -9.59 -16.28
N ARG A 187 3.38 -10.00 -16.87
CA ARG A 187 3.01 -9.70 -18.26
C ARG A 187 1.69 -8.96 -18.25
N LEU A 188 1.61 -7.92 -19.07
CA LEU A 188 0.36 -7.24 -19.38
C LEU A 188 -0.08 -7.64 -20.78
N VAL A 189 -1.32 -8.08 -20.92
CA VAL A 189 -1.86 -8.59 -22.18
C VAL A 189 -3.21 -7.94 -22.45
N ARG A 190 -3.42 -7.45 -23.68
CA ARG A 190 -4.74 -7.11 -24.19
C ARG A 190 -5.51 -8.40 -24.45
N MET A 191 -6.73 -8.45 -23.94
CA MET A 191 -7.61 -9.60 -24.09
C MET A 191 -8.58 -9.39 -25.26
N ARG A 192 -8.96 -10.49 -25.90
CA ARG A 192 -10.04 -10.51 -26.90
C ARG A 192 -11.09 -11.57 -26.53
N PRO A 193 -12.37 -11.35 -26.88
CA PRO A 193 -13.37 -12.39 -26.79
C PRO A 193 -13.10 -13.47 -27.85
N ALA A 194 -13.41 -14.71 -27.52
CA ALA A 194 -13.40 -15.85 -28.42
C ALA A 194 -14.53 -16.82 -28.05
N GLU A 195 -15.07 -17.51 -29.06
CA GLU A 195 -15.89 -18.69 -28.83
C GLU A 195 -14.95 -19.89 -28.62
N ALA A 196 -15.15 -20.59 -27.52
CA ALA A 196 -14.32 -21.73 -27.17
C ALA A 196 -15.11 -22.81 -26.46
N THR A 197 -14.56 -24.03 -26.45
CA THR A 197 -15.16 -25.19 -25.79
C THR A 197 -14.18 -25.77 -24.78
N THR A 198 -14.69 -26.28 -23.66
CA THR A 198 -13.84 -26.92 -22.65
C THR A 198 -13.29 -28.25 -23.19
N PRO A 199 -11.99 -28.55 -23.00
CA PRO A 199 -11.43 -29.83 -23.39
C PRO A 199 -12.14 -30.99 -22.70
N GLN A 200 -12.58 -31.99 -23.48
CA GLN A 200 -13.11 -33.23 -22.94
C GLN A 200 -11.96 -34.18 -22.59
N PRO A 201 -11.95 -34.77 -21.38
CA PRO A 201 -10.99 -35.82 -21.07
C PRO A 201 -11.20 -37.00 -22.02
N ALA A 202 -10.14 -37.41 -22.71
CA ALA A 202 -10.13 -38.62 -23.51
C ALA A 202 -10.11 -39.83 -22.56
N THR A 203 -11.26 -40.24 -22.04
CA THR A 203 -11.35 -41.46 -21.23
C THR A 203 -11.31 -42.67 -22.17
N PRO A 204 -10.31 -43.58 -22.06
CA PRO A 204 -10.28 -44.79 -22.85
C PRO A 204 -11.55 -45.63 -22.56
N GLY A 205 -12.38 -45.85 -23.58
CA GLY A 205 -13.65 -46.56 -23.44
C GLY A 205 -14.89 -45.68 -23.15
N ALA A 206 -14.78 -44.35 -23.22
CA ALA A 206 -15.94 -43.47 -23.13
C ALA A 206 -16.99 -43.78 -24.22
N SER A 207 -18.26 -43.85 -23.79
CA SER A 207 -19.43 -44.04 -24.63
C SER A 207 -19.49 -43.05 -25.80
N ARG A 208 -20.02 -43.49 -26.95
CA ARG A 208 -20.33 -42.63 -28.12
C ARG A 208 -21.32 -41.49 -27.82
N ASN A 209 -21.91 -41.47 -26.61
CA ASN A 209 -22.79 -40.42 -26.10
C ASN A 209 -22.06 -39.39 -25.21
N ALA A 210 -20.80 -39.05 -25.51
CA ALA A 210 -20.21 -37.86 -24.91
C ALA A 210 -21.03 -36.63 -25.36
N ALA A 211 -21.51 -35.84 -24.41
CA ALA A 211 -22.25 -34.61 -24.70
C ALA A 211 -21.41 -33.72 -25.62
N LYS A 212 -22.00 -33.16 -26.68
CA LYS A 212 -21.24 -32.25 -27.57
C LYS A 212 -20.72 -31.07 -26.75
N PRO A 213 -19.46 -30.66 -26.92
CA PRO A 213 -18.93 -29.48 -26.24
C PRO A 213 -19.79 -28.26 -26.57
N VAL A 214 -20.24 -27.54 -25.56
CA VAL A 214 -21.04 -26.33 -25.72
C VAL A 214 -20.08 -25.15 -25.88
N PRO A 215 -20.16 -24.36 -26.97
CA PRO A 215 -19.34 -23.18 -27.12
C PRO A 215 -19.75 -22.13 -26.07
N GLU A 216 -18.75 -21.54 -25.42
CA GLU A 216 -18.91 -20.41 -24.50
C GLU A 216 -18.01 -19.25 -24.91
N LYS A 217 -18.41 -18.05 -24.51
CA LYS A 217 -17.65 -16.83 -24.76
C LYS A 217 -16.61 -16.66 -23.66
N VAL A 218 -15.34 -16.68 -24.05
CA VAL A 218 -14.20 -16.57 -23.14
C VAL A 218 -13.29 -15.41 -23.56
N TRP A 219 -12.57 -14.86 -22.59
CA TRP A 219 -11.48 -13.92 -22.80
C TRP A 219 -10.16 -14.68 -22.90
N ILE A 220 -9.43 -14.44 -24.00
CA ILE A 220 -8.11 -15.02 -24.25
C ILE A 220 -7.10 -13.92 -24.56
N GLY A 221 -5.82 -14.18 -24.32
CA GLY A 221 -4.74 -13.25 -24.62
C GLY A 221 -4.63 -12.98 -26.13
N ASP A 222 -4.50 -11.71 -26.49
CA ASP A 222 -4.36 -11.28 -27.88
C ASP A 222 -2.99 -10.68 -28.18
N ALA A 223 -2.66 -9.57 -27.50
CA ALA A 223 -1.42 -8.83 -27.73
C ALA A 223 -0.72 -8.53 -26.40
N VAL A 224 0.59 -8.79 -26.33
CA VAL A 224 1.43 -8.47 -25.17
C VAL A 224 1.79 -6.99 -25.22
N ILE A 225 1.67 -6.32 -24.07
CA ILE A 225 1.99 -4.91 -23.89
C ILE A 225 3.26 -4.85 -23.04
N PRO A 226 4.27 -4.05 -23.44
CA PRO A 226 5.46 -3.86 -22.62
C PRO A 226 5.07 -3.41 -21.20
N LEU A 227 5.66 -4.05 -20.19
CA LEU A 227 5.38 -3.76 -18.79
C LEU A 227 6.69 -3.61 -18.03
N VAL A 228 6.82 -2.52 -17.28
CA VAL A 228 7.94 -2.29 -16.36
C VAL A 228 7.45 -2.52 -14.94
N MET A 229 8.24 -3.24 -14.13
CA MET A 229 7.98 -3.42 -12.71
C MET A 229 8.96 -2.59 -11.89
N ARG A 230 8.47 -1.81 -10.93
CA ARG A 230 9.29 -0.98 -10.04
C ARG A 230 8.90 -1.22 -8.58
N PRO A 231 9.85 -1.51 -7.67
CA PRO A 231 9.53 -1.55 -6.25
C PRO A 231 9.11 -0.16 -5.77
N VAL A 232 8.00 -0.11 -5.04
CA VAL A 232 7.45 1.11 -4.44
C VAL A 232 8.00 1.32 -3.03
N ASP A 233 8.27 0.22 -2.34
CA ASP A 233 8.85 0.20 -1.01
C ASP A 233 10.17 -0.59 -0.95
N GLU A 234 11.04 -0.14 -0.06
CA GLU A 234 12.25 -0.83 0.37
C GLU A 234 12.28 -0.80 1.91
N PRO A 235 12.77 -1.86 2.58
CA PRO A 235 13.51 -2.98 2.01
C PRO A 235 12.65 -4.18 1.61
N ASN A 236 11.38 -4.22 2.01
CA ASN A 236 10.57 -5.43 1.91
C ASN A 236 10.05 -5.70 0.49
N ARG A 237 9.96 -4.68 -0.37
CA ARG A 237 9.46 -4.77 -1.76
C ARG A 237 8.11 -5.46 -1.84
N GLN A 238 7.22 -5.12 -0.90
CA GLN A 238 5.89 -5.74 -0.83
C GLN A 238 4.98 -5.21 -1.91
N LEU A 239 5.21 -3.98 -2.36
CA LEU A 239 4.47 -3.28 -3.39
C LEU A 239 5.36 -3.10 -4.62
N MET A 240 4.87 -3.57 -5.75
CA MET A 240 5.47 -3.37 -7.06
C MET A 240 4.51 -2.53 -7.91
N GLU A 241 4.97 -1.40 -8.41
CA GLU A 241 4.24 -0.66 -9.43
C GLU A 241 4.43 -1.35 -10.79
N LEU A 242 3.31 -1.60 -11.46
CA LEU A 242 3.24 -2.16 -12.79
C LEU A 242 2.95 -1.03 -13.78
N ILE A 243 3.93 -0.69 -14.60
CA ILE A 243 3.89 0.49 -15.48
C ILE A 243 3.79 0.01 -16.92
N PRO A 244 2.62 0.14 -17.59
CA PRO A 244 2.50 -0.12 -19.01
C PRO A 244 3.43 0.82 -19.79
N GLY A 245 4.23 0.27 -20.71
CA GLY A 245 5.19 1.03 -21.52
C GLY A 245 4.55 1.95 -22.55
N GLU A 246 3.25 1.79 -22.80
CA GLU A 246 2.43 2.61 -23.70
C GLU A 246 1.07 2.90 -23.06
N ALA A 247 0.41 3.96 -23.54
CA ALA A 247 -0.93 4.30 -23.10
C ALA A 247 -1.92 3.23 -23.59
N LEU A 248 -2.72 2.69 -22.68
CA LEU A 248 -3.68 1.65 -22.98
C LEU A 248 -4.91 2.26 -23.68
N THR A 249 -5.21 1.73 -24.86
CA THR A 249 -6.47 2.05 -25.56
C THR A 249 -7.68 1.41 -24.87
N PRO A 250 -8.92 1.85 -25.14
CA PRO A 250 -10.12 1.21 -24.60
C PRO A 250 -10.18 -0.29 -24.87
N GLY A 251 -10.51 -1.10 -23.86
CA GLY A 251 -10.52 -2.56 -23.99
C GLY A 251 -10.41 -3.31 -22.67
N VAL A 252 -10.22 -4.64 -22.77
CA VAL A 252 -10.02 -5.53 -21.62
C VAL A 252 -8.56 -5.97 -21.58
N TYR A 253 -7.99 -5.99 -20.38
CA TYR A 253 -6.59 -6.31 -20.14
C TYR A 253 -6.44 -7.29 -18.99
N ALA A 254 -5.32 -8.02 -18.99
CA ALA A 254 -4.94 -8.95 -17.94
C ALA A 254 -3.48 -8.76 -17.54
N VAL A 255 -3.20 -8.74 -16.23
CA VAL A 255 -1.86 -8.96 -15.68
C VAL A 255 -1.71 -10.42 -15.26
N HIS A 256 -0.62 -11.08 -15.61
CA HIS A 256 -0.36 -12.47 -15.19
C HIS A 256 1.12 -12.84 -15.20
N TRP A 257 1.48 -13.94 -14.54
CA TRP A 257 2.84 -14.51 -14.51
C TRP A 257 2.90 -15.87 -15.22
N GLY A 258 2.45 -15.90 -16.47
CA GLY A 258 2.42 -17.12 -17.29
C GLY A 258 1.11 -17.93 -17.27
N ALA A 259 0.13 -17.56 -16.45
CA ALA A 259 -1.14 -18.28 -16.37
C ALA A 259 -1.90 -18.41 -17.71
N LEU A 260 -1.89 -17.36 -18.55
CA LEU A 260 -2.48 -17.42 -19.91
C LEU A 260 -1.66 -18.22 -20.93
N ASP A 261 -0.42 -18.54 -20.60
CA ASP A 261 0.46 -19.39 -21.41
C ASP A 261 0.39 -20.87 -20.96
N GLY A 262 -0.47 -21.18 -19.97
CA GLY A 262 -0.57 -22.51 -19.35
C GLY A 262 0.43 -22.76 -18.23
N PHE A 263 1.24 -21.77 -17.84
CA PHE A 263 2.19 -21.86 -16.73
C PHE A 263 1.55 -21.33 -15.45
N GLY A 264 0.91 -22.21 -14.67
CA GLY A 264 0.29 -21.85 -13.39
C GLY A 264 1.19 -21.98 -12.15
N GLY A 265 2.49 -22.24 -12.33
CA GLY A 265 3.41 -22.60 -11.23
C GLY A 265 3.88 -21.42 -10.37
N VAL A 266 3.85 -20.19 -10.90
CA VAL A 266 4.31 -18.97 -10.21
C VAL A 266 3.12 -18.23 -9.58
N GLU A 267 2.20 -17.75 -10.42
CA GLU A 267 0.91 -17.22 -9.99
C GLU A 267 -0.16 -17.75 -10.95
N PRO A 268 -1.08 -18.63 -10.48
CA PRO A 268 -2.08 -19.28 -11.33
C PRO A 268 -3.27 -18.39 -11.69
N ARG A 269 -3.42 -17.21 -11.08
CA ARG A 269 -4.48 -16.25 -11.39
C ARG A 269 -4.06 -15.32 -12.52
N VAL A 270 -5.06 -14.73 -13.16
CA VAL A 270 -4.91 -13.54 -14.00
C VAL A 270 -5.67 -12.40 -13.35
N PHE A 271 -5.19 -11.18 -13.44
CA PHE A 271 -5.84 -10.00 -12.86
C PHE A 271 -6.39 -9.13 -13.97
N LEU A 272 -7.72 -9.08 -14.08
CA LEU A 272 -8.44 -8.48 -15.19
C LEU A 272 -8.92 -7.07 -14.87
N PHE A 273 -8.89 -6.20 -15.87
CA PHE A 273 -9.55 -4.90 -15.84
C PHE A 273 -10.04 -4.44 -17.20
N ARG A 274 -10.84 -3.38 -17.18
CA ARG A 274 -11.28 -2.64 -18.35
C ARG A 274 -10.71 -1.22 -18.35
N VAL A 275 -10.26 -0.80 -19.52
CA VAL A 275 -10.08 0.61 -19.87
C VAL A 275 -11.33 1.05 -20.61
N PRO A 276 -12.15 1.96 -20.07
CA PRO A 276 -13.35 2.43 -20.74
C PRO A 276 -12.98 3.25 -21.99
N GLU A 277 -13.94 3.39 -22.90
CA GLU A 277 -13.83 4.41 -23.94
C GLU A 277 -13.87 5.78 -23.26
N ALA A 278 -13.02 6.71 -23.69
CA ALA A 278 -13.08 8.07 -23.17
C ALA A 278 -14.46 8.61 -23.50
N GLU A 279 -15.30 8.81 -22.50
CA GLU A 279 -16.59 9.45 -22.74
C GLU A 279 -16.32 10.81 -23.35
N ALA A 280 -16.78 11.00 -24.59
CA ALA A 280 -16.66 12.27 -25.28
C ALA A 280 -17.52 13.28 -24.52
N GLY A 281 -16.94 13.97 -23.54
CA GLY A 281 -17.60 14.98 -22.74
C GLY A 281 -18.86 14.44 -22.07
N GLY A 282 -18.71 13.81 -20.90
CA GLY A 282 -19.85 13.60 -20.01
C GLY A 282 -20.46 14.97 -19.70
N ASP A 283 -21.66 15.20 -20.24
CA ASP A 283 -22.62 16.10 -19.65
C ASP A 283 -22.55 15.87 -18.14
N THR A 284 -22.25 16.94 -17.40
CA THR A 284 -22.56 17.00 -15.98
C THR A 284 -23.96 16.41 -15.80
N ASP A 285 -24.13 15.55 -14.80
CA ASP A 285 -25.44 15.21 -14.23
C ASP A 285 -26.12 16.51 -13.75
N GLU A 286 -26.56 17.37 -14.67
CA GLU A 286 -27.68 18.25 -14.43
C GLU A 286 -28.86 17.29 -14.32
N GLU A 287 -29.33 17.08 -13.09
CA GLU A 287 -30.63 16.49 -12.82
C GLU A 287 -31.60 17.01 -13.88
N ALA A 288 -32.06 16.11 -14.75
CA ALA A 288 -33.01 16.46 -15.79
C ALA A 288 -34.13 17.29 -15.14
N PRO A 289 -34.39 18.53 -15.60
CA PRO A 289 -35.32 19.40 -14.92
C PRO A 289 -36.65 18.69 -14.80
N LEU A 290 -37.13 18.50 -13.56
CA LEU A 290 -38.38 17.81 -13.24
C LEU A 290 -39.46 18.18 -14.25
N THR A 291 -40.15 17.18 -14.80
CA THR A 291 -41.25 17.46 -15.72
C THR A 291 -42.31 18.35 -15.02
N PRO A 292 -43.09 19.15 -15.76
CA PRO A 292 -44.15 19.95 -15.16
C PRO A 292 -45.12 19.13 -14.30
N GLU A 293 -45.35 17.86 -14.67
CA GLU A 293 -46.18 16.91 -13.91
C GLU A 293 -45.53 16.50 -12.58
N GLU A 294 -44.22 16.20 -12.56
CA GLU A 294 -43.51 15.83 -11.34
C GLU A 294 -43.40 17.01 -10.36
N ARG A 295 -43.27 18.24 -10.87
CA ARG A 295 -43.31 19.46 -10.04
C ARG A 295 -44.67 19.63 -9.36
N GLN A 296 -45.76 19.47 -10.11
CA GLN A 296 -47.11 19.53 -9.56
C GLN A 296 -47.34 18.46 -8.49
N MET A 297 -46.85 17.24 -8.73
CA MET A 297 -46.99 16.12 -7.79
C MET A 297 -46.19 16.33 -6.49
N MET A 298 -45.02 16.95 -6.56
CA MET A 298 -44.25 17.35 -5.37
C MET A 298 -44.94 18.47 -4.59
N GLU A 299 -45.45 19.49 -5.28
CA GLU A 299 -46.17 20.60 -4.66
C GLU A 299 -47.45 20.11 -3.95
N GLU A 300 -48.20 19.19 -4.57
CA GLU A 300 -49.37 18.56 -3.93
C GLU A 300 -48.96 17.72 -2.70
N ARG A 301 -47.87 16.95 -2.79
CA ARG A 301 -47.36 16.18 -1.64
C ARG A 301 -46.93 17.07 -0.49
N GLU A 302 -46.25 18.18 -0.75
CA GLU A 302 -45.88 19.14 0.29
C GLU A 302 -47.10 19.83 0.90
N LYS A 303 -48.09 20.18 0.08
CA LYS A 303 -49.34 20.78 0.55
C LYS A 303 -50.10 19.82 1.48
N GLN A 304 -50.24 18.55 1.08
CA GLN A 304 -50.86 17.51 1.91
C GLN A 304 -50.07 17.24 3.20
N ARG A 305 -48.74 17.34 3.17
CA ARG A 305 -47.90 17.20 4.36
C ARG A 305 -48.12 18.36 5.33
N ARG A 306 -48.22 19.59 4.81
CA ARG A 306 -48.51 20.79 5.60
C ARG A 306 -49.91 20.78 6.19
N GLU A 307 -50.91 20.29 5.46
CA GLU A 307 -52.29 20.15 5.95
C GLU A 307 -52.35 19.12 7.09
N ARG A 308 -51.73 17.94 6.91
CA ARG A 308 -51.63 16.94 8.00
C ARG A 308 -50.92 17.46 9.24
N LEU A 309 -49.85 18.25 9.08
CA LEU A 309 -49.16 18.88 10.21
C LEU A 309 -50.03 19.90 10.95
N LYS A 310 -50.92 20.60 10.25
CA LYS A 310 -51.86 21.54 10.87
C LYS A 310 -52.96 20.82 11.63
N GLU A 311 -53.55 19.78 11.04
CA GLU A 311 -54.57 18.95 11.70
C GLU A 311 -54.02 18.32 12.99
N MET A 312 -52.80 17.76 12.94
CA MET A 312 -52.17 17.13 14.11
C MET A 312 -51.84 18.15 15.23
N ASN A 313 -51.50 19.39 14.87
CA ASN A 313 -51.30 20.48 15.83
C ASN A 313 -52.62 21.04 16.38
N GLN A 314 -53.73 20.89 15.66
CA GLN A 314 -55.05 21.32 16.10
C GLN A 314 -55.66 20.31 17.08
N GLU A 315 -55.50 19.00 16.82
CA GLU A 315 -55.93 17.92 17.73
C GLU A 315 -55.15 17.92 19.06
N THR A 316 -53.90 18.38 19.07
CA THR A 316 -53.09 18.49 20.30
C THR A 316 -53.33 19.79 21.08
N GLY A 317 -54.05 20.77 20.51
CA GLY A 317 -54.31 22.08 21.10
C GLY A 317 -55.65 22.24 21.83
N GLU A 318 -56.62 21.34 21.63
CA GLU A 318 -57.98 21.47 22.21
C GLU A 318 -58.20 20.64 23.50
N GLY A 319 -57.14 20.04 24.07
CA GLY A 319 -57.19 19.20 25.28
C GLY A 319 -56.72 19.87 26.59
N MET A 320 -56.43 21.17 26.60
CA MET A 320 -56.09 21.92 27.83
C MET A 320 -56.81 23.27 27.84
N GLY A 321 -58.10 23.23 28.16
CA GLY A 321 -58.95 24.37 28.50
C GLY A 321 -60.06 23.91 29.42
#